data_AF-A0A6J4HRS2-F1
#
_entry.id   AF-A0A6J4HRS2-F1
#
_cell.length_a   1.000
_cell.length_b   1.000
_cell.length_c   1.000
_cell.angle_alpha   90.00
_cell.angle_beta   90.00
_cell.angle_gamma   90.00
#
_symmetry.space_group_name_H-M   'P 1'
#
loop_
_entity.id
_entity.type
_entity.pdbx_description
1 polymer ?
#
loop_
_entity_poly.entity_id
_entity_poly.type
_entity_poly.pdbx_seq_one_letter_code
_entity_poly.pdbx_strand_id
1 'polypeptide(L)'
;MNPAEAITHLGAKTSKIPVGISYKIIEHFSAGLYTSPNKAIEELVANSYDALANRVDVHIPDIIEKDSIIYVVDNRAYYDKLPKQV
;
A
#
# COMPACT_ATOMS: atom_id res chain seq x y z
N MET A 1 47.56 -12.92 4.64
CA MET A 1 46.64 -11.78 4.81
C MET A 1 45.35 -12.33 5.37
N ASN A 2 44.95 -11.90 6.56
CA ASN A 2 43.79 -12.44 7.27
C ASN A 2 42.49 -11.86 6.67
N PRO A 3 41.50 -12.69 6.26
CA PRO A 3 40.21 -12.22 5.74
C PRO A 3 39.46 -11.26 6.69
N ALA A 4 39.70 -11.33 8.00
CA ALA A 4 39.09 -10.46 9.00
C ALA A 4 39.60 -9.01 8.96
N GLU A 5 40.78 -8.76 8.39
CA GLU A 5 41.34 -7.39 8.27
C GLU A 5 40.74 -6.63 7.07
N ALA A 6 40.10 -7.33 6.13
CA ALA A 6 39.57 -6.78 4.88
C ALA A 6 38.23 -6.03 5.04
N ILE A 7 37.60 -6.03 6.22
CA ILE A 7 36.24 -5.46 6.44
C ILE A 7 36.24 -4.32 7.48
N THR A 8 37.36 -3.60 7.65
CA THR A 8 37.49 -2.59 8.72
C THR A 8 37.28 -1.14 8.29
N HIS A 9 36.76 -0.91 7.08
CA HIS A 9 36.43 0.43 6.59
C HIS A 9 34.97 0.51 6.13
N LEU A 10 34.05 0.49 7.08
CA LEU A 10 32.73 1.07 6.85
C LEU A 10 32.92 2.57 6.66
N GLY A 11 32.64 3.08 5.45
CA GLY A 11 32.76 4.50 5.13
C GLY A 11 31.96 5.37 6.10
N ALA A 12 32.50 6.54 6.46
CA ALA A 12 31.83 7.48 7.35
C ALA A 12 30.60 8.10 6.65
N LYS A 13 29.47 8.20 7.37
CA LYS A 13 28.27 8.87 6.88
C LYS A 13 28.57 10.36 6.63
N THR A 14 28.48 10.80 5.38
CA THR A 14 28.88 12.16 4.97
C THR A 14 27.74 13.19 5.05
N SER A 15 26.49 12.78 4.82
CA SER A 15 25.35 13.69 4.85
C SER A 15 24.00 12.97 4.98
N LYS A 16 22.93 13.75 5.16
CA LYS A 16 21.54 13.31 5.00
C LYS A 16 20.96 14.04 3.80
N ILE A 17 20.33 13.32 2.89
CA ILE A 17 19.60 13.89 1.76
C ILE A 17 18.11 13.91 2.16
N PRO A 18 17.47 15.07 2.27
CA PRO A 18 16.04 15.11 2.49
C PRO A 18 15.32 14.68 1.21
N VAL A 19 14.57 13.58 1.29
CA VAL A 19 13.75 13.09 0.17
C VAL A 19 12.32 13.57 0.40
N GLY A 20 11.84 14.42 -0.50
CA GLY A 20 10.45 14.87 -0.54
C GLY A 20 9.62 13.98 -1.48
N ILE A 21 8.41 13.63 -1.06
CA ILE A 21 7.44 12.94 -1.92
C ILE A 21 6.52 14.00 -2.53
N SER A 22 6.56 14.14 -3.85
CA SER A 22 5.66 15.03 -4.60
C SER A 22 4.30 14.36 -4.83
N TYR A 23 3.20 15.12 -4.85
CA TYR A 23 1.88 14.59 -5.20
C TYR A 23 1.80 14.01 -6.62
N LYS A 24 2.71 14.39 -7.53
CA LYS A 24 2.83 13.77 -8.87
C LYS A 24 3.09 12.27 -8.82
N ILE A 25 3.54 11.75 -7.68
CA ILE A 25 3.73 10.32 -7.45
C ILE A 25 2.43 9.53 -7.64
N ILE A 26 1.27 10.11 -7.33
CA ILE A 26 -0.03 9.47 -7.49
C ILE A 26 -0.27 9.21 -8.97
N GLU A 27 -0.10 10.23 -9.81
CA GLU A 27 -0.27 10.11 -11.27
C GLU A 27 0.71 9.08 -11.87
N HIS A 28 1.98 9.12 -11.48
CA HIS A 28 3.00 8.20 -12.00
C HIS A 28 2.74 6.75 -11.60
N PHE A 29 2.32 6.51 -10.35
CA PHE A 29 1.99 5.15 -9.91
C PHE A 29 0.65 4.68 -10.48
N SER A 30 -0.36 5.54 -10.56
CA SER A 30 -1.64 5.18 -11.18
C SER A 30 -1.49 4.78 -12.64
N ALA A 31 -0.72 5.54 -13.44
CA ALA A 31 -0.51 5.23 -14.85
C ALA A 31 0.47 4.05 -15.07
N GLY A 32 1.47 3.90 -14.19
CA GLY A 32 2.54 2.91 -14.36
C GLY A 32 2.28 1.54 -13.74
N LEU A 33 1.61 1.47 -12.57
CA LEU A 33 1.41 0.22 -11.83
C LEU A 33 0.04 -0.41 -12.06
N TYR A 34 -0.98 0.42 -12.28
CA TYR A 34 -2.35 -0.05 -12.52
C TYR A 34 -2.69 0.07 -14.00
N THR A 35 -2.18 -0.88 -14.78
CA THR A 35 -2.39 -0.91 -16.24
C THR A 35 -3.84 -1.20 -16.64
N SER A 36 -4.69 -1.62 -15.67
CA SER A 36 -6.12 -1.78 -15.87
C SER A 36 -6.91 -1.54 -14.57
N PRO A 37 -8.20 -1.13 -14.68
CA PRO A 37 -9.11 -1.05 -13.53
C PRO A 37 -9.25 -2.38 -12.78
N ASN A 38 -9.24 -3.50 -13.50
CA ASN A 38 -9.33 -4.83 -12.89
C ASN A 38 -8.16 -5.11 -11.95
N LYS A 39 -6.93 -4.75 -12.36
CA LYS A 39 -5.75 -4.91 -11.50
C LYS A 39 -5.81 -4.01 -10.27
N ALA A 40 -6.35 -2.79 -10.41
CA ALA A 40 -6.57 -1.91 -9.26
C ALA A 40 -7.54 -2.51 -8.24
N ILE A 41 -8.65 -3.08 -8.71
CA ILE A 41 -9.63 -3.78 -7.84
C ILE A 41 -9.00 -5.04 -7.22
N GLU A 42 -8.25 -5.82 -8.01
CA GLU A 42 -7.54 -7.02 -7.53
C GLU A 42 -6.60 -6.70 -6.37
N GLU A 43 -5.81 -5.63 -6.46
CA GLU A 43 -4.92 -5.22 -5.36
C GLU A 43 -5.70 -4.80 -4.11
N LEU A 44 -6.83 -4.10 -4.25
CA LEU A 44 -7.68 -3.74 -3.10
C LEU A 44 -8.25 -4.99 -2.40
N VAL A 45 -8.68 -5.98 -3.19
CA VAL A 45 -9.16 -7.27 -2.67
C VAL A 45 -8.03 -8.05 -2.01
N ALA A 46 -6.86 -8.13 -2.65
CA ALA A 46 -5.69 -8.81 -2.10
C ALA A 46 -5.25 -8.18 -0.77
N ASN A 47 -5.16 -6.85 -0.72
CA ASN A 47 -4.84 -6.11 0.51
C ASN A 47 -5.80 -6.43 1.66
N SER A 48 -7.08 -6.65 1.36
CA SER A 48 -8.10 -7.01 2.34
C SER A 48 -7.86 -8.42 2.92
N TYR A 49 -7.46 -9.39 2.09
CA TYR A 49 -7.11 -10.74 2.54
C TYR A 49 -5.75 -10.80 3.25
N ASP A 50 -4.76 -10.02 2.82
CA ASP A 50 -3.49 -9.83 3.55
C ASP A 50 -3.75 -9.23 4.94
N ALA A 51 -4.80 -8.41 5.03
CA ALA A 51 -5.37 -7.91 6.27
C ALA A 51 -6.22 -8.95 7.03
N LEU A 52 -6.22 -10.23 6.67
CA LEU A 52 -6.97 -11.30 7.35
C LEU A 52 -8.50 -11.16 7.30
N ALA A 53 -9.05 -10.41 6.33
CA ALA A 53 -10.47 -10.52 6.03
C ALA A 53 -10.79 -11.96 5.58
N ASN A 54 -11.98 -12.46 5.92
CA ASN A 54 -12.44 -13.76 5.43
C ASN A 54 -13.54 -13.64 4.37
N ARG A 55 -14.02 -12.42 4.13
CA ARG A 55 -14.91 -12.07 3.03
C ARG A 55 -14.60 -10.65 2.56
N VAL A 56 -14.61 -10.48 1.25
CA VAL A 56 -14.51 -9.18 0.58
C VAL A 56 -15.60 -9.14 -0.49
N ASP A 57 -16.42 -8.11 -0.42
CA ASP A 57 -17.54 -7.86 -1.31
C ASP A 57 -17.18 -6.71 -2.27
N VAL A 58 -17.33 -6.92 -3.58
CA VAL A 58 -17.13 -5.88 -4.61
C VAL A 58 -18.48 -5.52 -5.21
N HIS A 59 -18.93 -4.29 -4.96
CA HIS A 59 -20.21 -3.78 -5.45
C HIS A 59 -19.99 -2.86 -6.65
N ILE A 60 -20.53 -3.25 -7.79
CA ILE A 60 -20.58 -2.47 -9.01
C ILE A 60 -22.03 -2.02 -9.21
N PRO A 61 -22.31 -0.73 -9.47
CA PRO A 61 -23.66 -0.26 -9.66
C PRO A 61 -24.25 -0.81 -10.95
N ASP A 62 -25.54 -1.17 -10.92
CA ASP A 62 -26.26 -1.71 -12.08
C ASP A 62 -26.41 -0.68 -13.21
N ILE A 63 -26.49 0.61 -12.85
CA ILE A 63 -26.53 1.75 -13.77
C ILE A 63 -25.24 2.56 -13.59
N ILE A 64 -24.52 2.72 -14.69
CA ILE A 64 -23.25 3.46 -14.73
C ILE A 64 -23.51 4.88 -15.21
N GLU A 65 -23.34 5.83 -14.31
CA GLU A 65 -23.39 7.27 -14.55
C GLU A 65 -22.02 7.90 -14.25
N LYS A 66 -21.86 9.18 -14.58
CA LYS A 66 -20.58 9.91 -14.49
C LYS A 66 -19.91 9.81 -13.11
N ASP A 67 -20.71 9.77 -12.05
CA ASP A 67 -20.24 9.79 -10.66
C ASP A 67 -20.56 8.48 -9.92
N SER A 68 -20.76 7.39 -10.67
CA SER A 68 -20.95 6.05 -10.11
C SER A 68 -19.74 5.61 -9.29
N ILE A 69 -20.00 5.00 -8.14
CA ILE A 69 -18.98 4.55 -7.19
C ILE A 69 -18.95 3.02 -7.20
N ILE A 70 -17.74 2.46 -7.26
CA ILE A 70 -17.47 1.04 -6.99
C ILE A 70 -17.03 0.94 -5.52
N TYR A 71 -17.64 0.03 -4.78
CA TYR A 71 -17.26 -0.24 -3.39
C TYR A 71 -16.49 -1.56 -3.31
N VAL A 72 -15.36 -1.56 -2.61
CA VAL A 72 -14.67 -2.78 -2.16
C VAL A 72 -14.76 -2.78 -0.64
N VAL A 73 -15.52 -3.73 -0.08
CA VAL A 73 -15.85 -3.76 1.34
C VAL A 73 -15.40 -5.09 1.92
N ASP A 74 -14.52 -5.06 2.91
CA ASP A 74 -14.13 -6.25 3.65
C ASP A 74 -14.92 -6.38 4.97
N ASN A 75 -14.90 -7.58 5.56
CA ASN A 75 -15.56 -7.85 6.83
C ASN A 75 -14.63 -7.82 8.03
N ARG A 76 -13.41 -7.30 7.87
CA ARG A 76 -12.48 -7.17 8.98
C ARG A 76 -12.91 -5.98 9.84
N ALA A 77 -13.03 -6.21 11.15
CA ALA A 77 -13.12 -5.10 12.09
C ALA A 77 -11.76 -4.39 12.13
N TYR A 78 -11.64 -3.24 11.47
CA TYR A 78 -10.51 -2.37 11.68
C TYR A 78 -10.65 -1.74 13.08
N TYR A 79 -9.78 -2.18 14.00
CA TYR A 79 -9.56 -1.74 15.39
C TYR A 79 -10.31 -2.44 16.53
N ASP A 80 -9.67 -3.50 17.05
CA ASP A 80 -9.81 -3.93 18.45
C ASP A 80 -8.56 -3.50 19.28
N LYS A 81 -8.15 -2.23 19.12
CA LYS A 81 -7.10 -1.61 19.93
C LYS A 81 -7.41 -0.14 20.24
N LEU A 82 -8.43 0.09 21.06
CA LEU A 82 -8.35 1.18 22.01
C LEU A 82 -7.71 0.61 23.29
N PRO A 83 -6.59 1.16 23.81
CA PRO A 83 -6.22 0.84 25.17
C PRO A 83 -7.39 1.28 26.06
N LYS A 84 -8.01 0.33 26.78
CA LYS A 84 -8.79 0.69 27.97
C LYS A 84 -7.81 1.32 28.94
N GLN A 85 -7.80 2.66 28.98
CA GLN A 85 -7.24 3.37 30.13
C GLN A 85 -8.18 3.10 31.30
N VAL A 86 -7.82 2.13 32.15
CA VAL A 86 -8.15 2.10 33.58
C VAL A 86 -6.99 1.47 34.31
#